data_AF-A0A521DGT2-F1
#
_entry.id   AF-A0A521DGT2-F1
#
_cell.length_a   1.000
_cell.length_b   1.000
_cell.length_c   1.000
_cell.angle_alpha   90.00
_cell.angle_beta   90.00
_cell.angle_gamma   90.00
#
_symmetry.space_group_name_H-M   'P 1'
#
loop_
_entity.id
_entity.type
_entity.pdbx_description
1 polymer ?
#
loop_
_entity_poly.entity_id
_entity_poly.type
_entity_poly.pdbx_seq_one_letter_code
_entity_poly.pdbx_strand_id
1 'polypeptide(L)' 'MKHEALTHQIIGLAMKVHSTLGMGFQEVIYQRCLKIEFDKDEVPYVLRVRRWEHVAWIFLSIGKLWWR' A
#
# COMPACT_ATOMS: atom_id res chain seq x y z
N MET A 1 27.12 -5.66 -4.36
CA MET A 1 26.06 -6.69 -4.55
C MET A 1 25.25 -6.38 -5.83
N LYS A 2 24.56 -7.36 -6.45
CA LYS A 2 23.95 -7.20 -7.80
C LYS A 2 22.75 -6.23 -7.88
N HIS A 3 22.14 -5.84 -6.76
CA HIS A 3 20.96 -4.94 -6.71
C HIS A 3 21.15 -3.74 -5.78
N GLU A 4 22.38 -3.45 -5.39
CA GLU A 4 22.70 -2.48 -4.34
C GLU A 4 22.18 -1.07 -4.64
N ALA A 5 22.34 -0.62 -5.89
CA ALA A 5 21.87 0.70 -6.32
C ALA A 5 20.34 0.85 -6.23
N LEU A 6 19.58 -0.14 -6.72
CA LEU A 6 18.12 -0.13 -6.68
C LEU A 6 17.61 -0.20 -5.23
N THR A 7 18.21 -1.07 -4.41
CA THR A 7 17.87 -1.17 -2.99
C THR A 7 18.12 0.15 -2.27
N HIS A 8 19.28 0.77 -2.51
CA HIS A 8 19.62 2.05 -1.89
C HIS A 8 18.65 3.17 -2.32
N GLN A 9 18.25 3.19 -3.60
CA GLN A 9 17.26 4.14 -4.10
C GLN A 9 15.91 3.96 -3.41
N ILE A 10 15.37 2.74 -3.37
CA ILE A 10 14.07 2.46 -2.74
C ILE A 10 14.08 2.83 -1.25
N ILE A 11 15.16 2.48 -0.53
CA ILE A 11 15.32 2.84 0.88
C ILE A 11 15.37 4.36 1.05
N GLY A 12 16.12 5.07 0.19
CA GLY A 12 16.20 6.52 0.21
C GLY A 12 14.82 7.19 0.06
N LEU A 13 14.00 6.70 -0.88
CA LEU A 13 12.63 7.20 -1.08
C LEU A 13 11.73 6.93 0.12
N ALA A 14 11.83 5.74 0.72
CA ALA A 14 11.08 5.42 1.95
C ALA A 14 11.51 6.30 3.13
N MET A 15 12.80 6.58 3.28
CA MET A 15 13.31 7.48 4.31
C MET A 15 12.81 8.91 4.11
N LYS A 16 12.79 9.41 2.87
CA LYS A 16 12.25 10.73 2.55
C LYS A 16 10.78 10.87 2.93
N VAL A 17 9.97 9.85 2.63
CA VAL A 17 8.57 9.79 3.07
C VAL A 17 8.49 9.78 4.60
N HIS A 18 9.26 8.93 5.27
CA HIS A 18 9.25 8.83 6.73
C HIS A 18 9.66 10.13 7.43
N SER A 19 10.69 10.82 6.92
CA SER A 19 11.14 12.11 7.45
C SER A 19 10.11 13.23 7.25
N THR A 20 9.32 13.17 6.18
CA THR A 20 8.29 14.18 5.88
C THR A 20 7.01 13.93 6.68
N LEU A 21 6.58 12.66 6.79
CA LEU A 21 5.33 12.29 7.44
C LEU A 21 5.48 12.24 8.97
N GLY A 22 6.57 11.64 9.47
CA GLY A 22 6.73 11.33 10.88
C GLY A 22 6.04 10.03 11.33
N MET A 23 6.10 9.75 12.63
CA MET A 23 5.55 8.53 13.22
C MET A 23 4.03 8.60 13.46
N GLY A 24 3.36 7.44 13.49
CA GLY A 24 1.96 7.32 13.95
C GLY A 24 0.86 7.32 12.87
N PHE A 25 1.22 7.35 11.59
CA PHE A 25 0.23 7.31 10.49
C PHE A 25 -0.17 5.88 10.09
N GLN A 26 -1.37 5.75 9.52
CA GLN A 26 -1.85 4.49 8.95
C GLN A 26 -1.01 4.06 7.74
N GLU A 27 -0.82 2.75 7.56
CA GLU A 27 -0.10 2.16 6.44
C GLU A 27 -0.59 2.66 5.06
N VAL A 28 -1.89 2.90 4.93
CA VAL A 28 -2.50 3.43 3.69
C VAL A 28 -1.94 4.80 3.30
N ILE A 29 -1.58 5.63 4.28
CA ILE A 29 -1.00 6.96 4.02
C ILE A 29 0.44 6.81 3.53
N TYR A 30 1.23 5.95 4.18
CA TYR A 30 2.57 5.61 3.72
C TYR A 30 2.59 5.06 2.29
N GLN A 31 1.67 4.15 1.95
CA GLN A 31 1.53 3.62 0.59
C GLN A 31 1.24 4.71 -0.44
N ARG A 32 0.38 5.69 -0.11
CA ARG A 32 0.07 6.82 -1.01
C ARG A 32 1.26 7.75 -1.19
N CYS A 33 2.00 8.04 -0.14
CA CYS A 33 3.18 8.90 -0.23
C CYS A 33 4.31 8.22 -1.03
N LEU A 34 4.56 6.92 -0.78
CA LEU A 34 5.53 6.14 -1.54
C LEU A 34 5.14 6.03 -3.03
N LYS A 35 3.84 5.88 -3.33
CA LYS A 35 3.34 5.92 -4.71
C LYS A 35 3.82 7.18 -5.45
N ILE A 36 3.66 8.34 -4.82
CA ILE A 36 4.05 9.63 -5.40
C ILE A 36 5.57 9.72 -5.61
N GLU A 37 6.37 9.29 -4.63
CA GLU A 37 7.83 9.32 -4.77
C GLU A 37 8.33 8.32 -5.82
N PHE A 38 7.74 7.13 -5.91
CA PHE A 38 8.07 6.18 -6.98
C PHE A 38 7.62 6.66 -8.36
N ASP A 39 6.47 7.33 -8.48
CA ASP A 39 6.03 7.95 -9.74
C ASP A 39 7.00 9.07 -10.19
N LYS A 40 7.58 9.83 -9.26
CA LYS A 40 8.56 10.89 -9.55
C LYS A 40 9.92 10.37 -10.01
N ASP A 41 10.39 9.28 -9.40
CA ASP A 41 11.67 8.64 -9.71
C ASP A 41 11.54 7.52 -10.77
N GLU A 42 10.37 7.41 -11.41
CA GLU A 42 10.05 6.43 -12.45
C GLU A 42 10.34 4.97 -12.03
N VAL A 43 10.23 4.69 -10.73
CA VAL A 43 10.47 3.36 -10.16
C VAL A 43 9.22 2.49 -10.38
N PRO A 44 9.33 1.32 -11.04
CA PRO A 44 8.18 0.45 -11.23
C PRO A 44 7.72 -0.17 -9.91
N TYR A 45 6.43 -0.08 -9.60
CA TYR A 45 5.83 -0.68 -8.40
C TYR A 45 4.42 -1.24 -8.67
N VAL A 46 3.93 -2.05 -7.73
CA VAL A 46 2.55 -2.54 -7.71
C VAL A 46 1.90 -2.19 -6.37
N LEU A 47 0.68 -1.64 -6.41
CA LEU A 47 -0.07 -1.35 -5.20
C LEU A 47 -0.77 -2.61 -4.70
N ARG A 48 -0.66 -2.85 -3.38
CA ARG A 48 -1.44 -3.88 -2.72
C ARG A 48 -2.90 -3.43 -2.62
N VAL A 49 -3.79 -4.10 -3.34
CA VAL A 49 -5.24 -3.90 -3.18
C VAL A 49 -5.69 -4.65 -1.93
N ARG A 50 -6.33 -3.97 -0.97
CA ARG A 50 -7.02 -4.68 0.12
C ARG A 50 -8.17 -5.46 -0.48
N ARG A 51 -8.07 -6.78 -0.41
CA ARG A 51 -9.05 -7.73 -0.92
C ARG A 51 -10.29 -7.70 -0.01
N TRP A 52 -11.34 -6.99 -0.42
CA TRP A 52 -12.62 -6.93 0.31
C TRP A 52 -13.57 -8.08 -0.04
N GLU A 53 -13.13 -9.00 -0.90
CA GLU A 53 -13.95 -10.07 -1.47
C GLU A 53 -14.60 -10.94 -0.40
N HIS A 54 -13.83 -11.36 0.62
CA HIS A 54 -14.36 -12.20 1.70
C HIS A 54 -15.48 -11.53 2.50
N VAL A 55 -15.44 -10.20 2.63
CA VAL A 55 -16.47 -9.45 3.36
C VAL A 55 -17.76 -9.39 2.54
N ALA A 56 -17.64 -9.23 1.22
CA ALA A 56 -18.79 -9.25 0.30
C ALA A 56 -19.50 -10.61 0.27
N TRP A 57 -18.75 -11.72 0.32
CA TRP A 57 -19.31 -13.07 0.40
C TRP A 57 -20.09 -13.33 1.69
N ILE A 58 -19.65 -12.75 2.81
CA ILE A 58 -20.35 -12.85 4.10
C ILE A 58 -21.72 -12.16 4.00
N PHE A 59 -21.79 -10.95 3.46
CA PHE A 59 -23.07 -10.25 3.28
C PHE A 59 -24.01 -10.99 2.30
N LEU A 60 -23.49 -11.53 1.20
CA LEU A 60 -24.28 -12.30 0.23
C LEU A 60 -24.76 -13.66 0.78
N SER A 61 -24.01 -14.26 1.71
CA SER A 61 -24.36 -15.55 2.31
C SER A 61 -25.38 -15.41 3.44
N ILE A 62 -25.34 -14.33 4.22
CA ILE A 62 -26.26 -14.11 5.36
C ILE A 62 -27.59 -13.49 4.89
N GLY A 63 -27.60 -12.75 3.77
CA GLY A 63 -28.81 -12.11 3.22
C GLY A 63 -29.94 -13.07 2.81
N LYS A 64 -29.67 -14.37 2.68
CA LYS A 64 -30.71 -15.40 2.44
C LYS A 64 -31.43 -15.87 3.70
N LEU A 65 -30.93 -15.56 4.89
CA LEU A 65 -31.50 -16.00 6.17
C LEU A 65 -32.43 -14.94 6.82
N TRP A 66 -32.38 -13.70 6.35
CA TRP A 66 -33.19 -12.57 6.86
C TRP A 66 -34.43 -12.24 6.00
N TRP A 67 -34.65 -12.98 4.91
CA TRP A 67 -35.84 -12.85 4.04
C TRP A 67 -36.78 -14.06 4.17
N ARG A 68 -36.79 -14.71 5.34
CA ARG A 68 -37.73 -15.78 5.67
C ARG A 68 -38.22 -15.67 7.10
#